data_AF-A0A151I5S9-F1
#
_entry.id   AF-A0A151I5S9-F1
#
_cell.length_a   1.000
_cell.length_b   1.000
_cell.length_c   1.000
_cell.angle_alpha   90.00
_cell.angle_beta   90.00
_cell.angle_gamma   90.00
#
_symmetry.space_group_name_H-M   'P 1'
#
loop_
_entity.id
_entity.type
_entity.pdbx_description
1 polymer ?
#
loop_
_entity_poly.entity_id
_entity_poly.type
_entity_poly.pdbx_seq_one_letter_code
_entity_poly.pdbx_strand_id
1 'polypeptide(L)'
;HHALINKNINERKKSLLITIILGIFFLNKEKISPFECGFNPSSRARLSFRTQFFIIKLIFLIFDIEIALLLPLTFISINFNPFIISYSFTFLFILICNIGLYIEYNEYSLD
;
A
#
# COMPACT_ATOMS: atom_id res chain seq x y z
N HIS A 1 33.62 -1.34 -26.87
CA HIS A 1 32.36 -1.50 -26.10
C HIS A 1 31.78 -0.16 -25.61
N HIS A 2 32.56 0.69 -24.91
CA HIS A 2 32.08 1.99 -24.39
C HIS A 2 31.52 2.98 -25.44
N ALA A 3 32.11 3.04 -26.65
CA ALA A 3 31.64 3.93 -27.71
C ALA A 3 30.24 3.57 -28.26
N LEU A 4 29.88 2.28 -28.28
CA LEU A 4 28.58 1.81 -28.74
C LEU A 4 27.47 2.11 -27.72
N ILE A 5 27.79 2.04 -26.43
CA ILE A 5 26.87 2.40 -25.33
C ILE A 5 26.53 3.89 -25.39
N ASN A 6 27.55 4.75 -25.57
CA ASN A 6 27.33 6.20 -25.70
C ASN A 6 26.53 6.56 -26.95
N LYS A 7 26.75 5.85 -28.08
CA LYS A 7 25.95 6.04 -29.30
C LYS A 7 24.48 5.69 -29.06
N ASN A 8 24.20 4.57 -28.39
CA ASN A 8 22.83 4.12 -28.13
C ASN A 8 22.09 5.04 -27.12
N ILE A 9 22.81 5.59 -26.15
CA ILE A 9 22.27 6.60 -25.22
C ILE A 9 21.93 7.90 -25.96
N ASN A 10 22.78 8.33 -26.90
CA ASN A 10 22.55 9.57 -27.64
C ASN A 10 21.37 9.45 -28.62
N GLU A 11 21.18 8.28 -29.22
CA GLU A 11 20.01 7.98 -30.07
C GLU A 11 18.70 7.96 -29.25
N ARG A 12 18.71 7.38 -28.04
CA ARG A 12 17.54 7.42 -27.15
C ARG A 12 17.20 8.84 -26.69
N LYS A 13 18.22 9.66 -26.38
CA LYS A 13 18.02 11.08 -26.04
C LYS A 13 17.44 11.87 -27.21
N LYS A 14 17.90 11.63 -28.44
CA LYS A 14 17.32 12.22 -29.66
C LYS A 14 15.87 11.83 -29.86
N SER A 15 15.54 10.54 -29.69
CA SER A 15 14.16 10.06 -29.81
C SER A 15 13.23 10.75 -28.80
N LEU A 16 13.66 10.87 -27.54
CA LEU A 16 12.89 11.56 -26.49
C LEU A 16 12.70 13.05 -26.81
N LEU A 17 13.74 13.73 -27.29
CA LEU A 17 13.68 15.14 -27.70
C LEU A 17 12.69 15.35 -28.85
N ILE A 18 12.71 14.48 -29.87
CA ILE A 18 11.80 14.54 -31.02
C ILE A 18 10.35 14.35 -30.56
N THR A 19 10.08 13.38 -29.66
CA THR A 19 8.74 13.16 -29.10
C THR A 19 8.23 14.36 -28.31
N ILE A 20 9.09 15.00 -27.51
CA ILE A 20 8.71 16.19 -26.72
C ILE A 20 8.41 17.38 -27.65
N ILE A 21 9.26 17.63 -28.65
CA ILE A 21 9.08 18.74 -29.59
C ILE A 21 7.81 18.55 -30.43
N LEU A 22 7.59 17.34 -30.95
CA LEU A 22 6.35 17.01 -31.67
C LEU A 22 5.13 17.11 -30.77
N GLY A 23 5.22 16.64 -29.53
CA GLY A 23 4.17 16.74 -28.53
C GLY A 23 3.77 18.18 -28.27
N ILE A 24 4.74 19.08 -28.09
CA ILE A 24 4.51 20.52 -27.87
C ILE A 24 3.95 21.20 -29.13
N PHE A 25 4.44 20.83 -30.32
CA PHE A 25 4.00 21.42 -31.59
C PHE A 25 2.55 21.03 -31.95
N PHE A 26 2.12 19.81 -31.58
CA PHE A 26 0.74 19.32 -31.76
C PHE A 26 -0.20 19.64 -30.59
N LEU A 27 0.22 20.46 -29.61
CA LEU A 27 -0.67 21.01 -28.58
C LEU A 27 -1.62 22.03 -29.22
N ASN A 28 -2.64 21.53 -29.91
CA ASN A 28 -3.82 22.31 -30.26
C ASN A 28 -4.37 22.91 -28.97
N LYS A 29 -4.52 24.24 -28.93
CA LYS A 29 -4.99 25.03 -27.77
C LYS A 29 -6.34 24.56 -27.21
N GLU A 30 -7.10 23.78 -27.96
CA GLU A 30 -8.38 23.18 -27.56
C GLU A 30 -8.25 21.92 -26.69
N LYS A 31 -7.04 21.33 -26.55
CA LYS A 31 -6.78 20.19 -25.65
C LYS A 31 -6.03 20.58 -24.37
N ILE A 32 -5.72 21.86 -24.20
CA ILE A 32 -5.00 22.41 -23.04
C ILE A 32 -5.99 23.05 -22.05
N SER A 33 -7.24 23.28 -22.47
CA SER A 33 -8.31 23.47 -21.50
C SER A 33 -8.51 22.15 -20.75
N PRO A 34 -8.49 22.15 -19.40
CA PRO A 34 -9.02 21.00 -18.68
C PRO A 34 -10.44 20.80 -19.21
N PHE A 35 -10.83 19.55 -19.51
CA PHE A 35 -12.18 19.22 -19.98
C PHE A 35 -13.21 20.06 -19.22
N GLU A 36 -13.74 21.10 -19.88
CA GLU A 36 -14.66 22.06 -19.28
C GLU A 36 -16.01 21.37 -19.12
N CYS A 37 -16.15 20.56 -18.08
CA CYS A 37 -17.43 20.58 -17.40
C CYS A 37 -17.46 21.98 -16.76
N GLY A 38 -18.23 22.91 -17.35
CA GLY A 38 -18.27 24.35 -17.07
C GLY A 38 -18.67 24.74 -15.64
N PHE A 39 -17.97 24.20 -14.65
CA PHE A 39 -18.12 24.44 -13.24
C PHE A 39 -16.74 24.75 -12.65
N ASN A 40 -16.58 25.97 -12.14
CA ASN A 40 -15.50 26.27 -11.20
C ASN A 40 -15.58 25.27 -10.05
N PRO A 41 -14.46 24.67 -9.59
CA PRO A 41 -14.50 23.72 -8.48
C PRO A 41 -14.79 24.48 -7.17
N SER A 42 -16.06 24.74 -6.91
CA SER A 42 -16.57 25.28 -5.65
C SER A 42 -16.83 24.19 -4.61
N SER A 43 -16.25 23.01 -4.80
CA SER A 43 -16.15 22.01 -3.75
C SER A 43 -14.67 21.68 -3.56
N ARG A 44 -14.22 21.83 -2.31
CA ARG A 44 -12.95 21.28 -1.84
C ARG A 44 -12.78 19.92 -2.48
N ALA A 45 -11.64 19.69 -3.13
CA ALA A 45 -11.14 18.37 -3.48
C ALA A 45 -10.87 17.60 -2.18
N ARG A 46 -11.93 17.32 -1.43
CA ARG A 46 -11.93 16.33 -0.37
C ARG A 46 -11.82 15.03 -1.12
N LEU A 47 -10.63 14.43 -1.12
CA LEU A 47 -10.54 13.00 -1.37
C LEU A 47 -11.53 12.38 -0.40
N SER A 48 -12.62 11.82 -0.92
CA SER A 48 -13.51 10.97 -0.16
C SER A 48 -12.68 9.76 0.26
N PHE A 49 -12.08 9.85 1.43
CA PHE A 49 -11.31 8.76 1.99
C PHE A 49 -12.30 7.65 2.35
N ARG A 50 -12.17 6.50 1.69
CA ARG A 50 -12.95 5.32 2.08
C ARG A 50 -12.29 4.73 3.31
N THR A 51 -12.96 4.84 4.45
CA THR A 51 -12.54 4.30 5.76
C THR A 51 -12.25 2.80 5.71
N GLN A 52 -12.94 2.06 4.85
CA GLN A 52 -12.74 0.63 4.60
C GLN A 52 -11.27 0.30 4.25
N PHE A 53 -10.62 1.06 3.35
CA PHE A 53 -9.23 0.81 2.97
C PHE A 53 -8.23 1.13 4.08
N PHE A 54 -8.62 1.95 5.06
CA PHE A 54 -7.81 2.24 6.23
C PHE A 54 -7.89 1.12 7.25
N ILE A 55 -9.09 0.63 7.53
CA ILE A 55 -9.33 -0.43 8.51
C ILE A 55 -8.69 -1.73 8.04
N ILE A 56 -8.78 -2.06 6.75
CA ILE A 56 -8.08 -3.24 6.18
C ILE A 56 -6.55 -3.14 6.40
N LYS A 57 -5.96 -1.95 6.22
CA LYS A 57 -4.53 -1.73 6.48
C LYS A 57 -4.19 -1.81 7.97
N LEU A 58 -5.07 -1.33 8.83
CA LEU A 58 -4.91 -1.39 10.28
C LEU A 58 -4.95 -2.84 10.77
N ILE A 59 -5.92 -3.63 10.33
CA ILE A 59 -6.03 -5.06 10.67
C ILE A 59 -4.82 -5.82 10.16
N PHE A 60 -4.36 -5.55 8.94
CA PHE A 60 -3.12 -6.14 8.41
C PHE A 60 -1.92 -5.81 9.29
N LEU A 61 -1.77 -4.55 9.71
CA LEU A 61 -0.70 -4.12 10.61
C LEU A 61 -0.76 -4.83 11.97
N ILE A 62 -1.94 -4.95 12.56
CA ILE A 62 -2.14 -5.62 13.86
C ILE A 62 -1.77 -7.10 13.75
N PHE A 63 -2.22 -7.77 12.69
CA PHE A 63 -1.92 -9.18 12.45
C PHE A 63 -0.43 -9.43 12.17
N ASP A 64 0.24 -8.52 11.46
CA ASP A 64 1.69 -8.61 11.21
C ASP A 64 2.50 -8.48 12.52
N ILE A 65 2.06 -7.60 13.43
CA ILE A 65 2.64 -7.47 14.78
C ILE A 65 2.37 -8.72 15.63
N GLU A 66 1.18 -9.32 15.53
CA GLU A 66 0.83 -10.56 16.23
C GLU A 66 1.79 -11.71 15.84
N ILE A 67 2.02 -11.91 14.54
CA ILE A 67 2.95 -12.94 14.04
C ILE A 67 4.38 -12.64 14.50
N ALA A 68 4.81 -11.38 14.43
CA ALA A 68 6.15 -10.98 14.87
C ALA A 68 6.40 -11.30 16.35
N LEU A 69 5.37 -11.19 17.21
CA LEU A 69 5.44 -11.56 18.63
C LEU A 69 5.36 -13.09 18.85
N LEU A 70 4.59 -13.80 18.03
CA LEU A 70 4.43 -15.26 18.14
C LEU A 70 5.72 -16.01 17.79
N LEU A 71 6.48 -15.51 16.81
CA LEU A 71 7.69 -16.15 16.30
C LEU A 71 8.74 -16.44 17.40
N PRO A 72 9.26 -15.46 18.16
CA PRO A 72 10.25 -15.73 19.21
C PRO A 72 9.70 -16.64 20.32
N LEU A 73 8.40 -16.59 20.60
CA LEU A 73 7.75 -17.43 21.60
C LEU A 73 7.86 -18.92 21.26
N THR A 74 7.67 -19.25 19.98
CA THR A 74 7.81 -20.64 19.49
C THR A 74 9.26 -21.14 19.51
N PHE A 75 10.24 -20.25 19.34
CA PHE A 75 11.65 -20.63 19.45
C PHE A 75 12.09 -20.85 20.90
N ILE A 76 11.57 -20.06 21.84
CA ILE A 76 11.89 -20.18 23.27
C ILE A 76 11.30 -21.47 23.85
N SER A 77 10.11 -21.88 23.42
CA SER A 77 9.44 -23.09 23.90
C SER A 77 10.14 -24.39 23.49
N ILE A 78 10.95 -24.38 22.43
CA ILE A 78 11.76 -25.54 22.00
C ILE A 78 12.91 -25.81 22.97
N ASN A 79 13.48 -24.74 23.57
CA ASN A 79 14.68 -24.85 24.40
C ASN A 79 14.38 -25.01 25.90
N PHE A 80 13.27 -24.47 26.39
CA PHE A 80 12.87 -24.58 27.78
C PHE A 80 11.77 -25.62 27.92
N ASN A 81 11.87 -26.47 28.96
CA ASN A 81 10.95 -27.56 29.23
C ASN A 81 9.73 -27.18 30.11
N PRO A 82 8.96 -26.11 29.84
CA PRO A 82 7.58 -26.00 30.32
C PRO A 82 6.59 -25.98 29.16
N PHE A 83 6.54 -27.08 28.39
CA PHE A 83 5.65 -27.26 27.24
C PHE A 83 4.20 -26.82 27.51
N ILE A 84 3.68 -27.13 28.71
CA ILE A 84 2.30 -26.81 29.10
C ILE A 84 2.08 -25.29 29.25
N ILE A 85 3.05 -24.57 29.82
CA ILE A 85 2.92 -23.13 30.09
C ILE A 85 3.04 -22.35 28.78
N SER A 86 4.01 -22.70 27.92
CA SER A 86 4.20 -22.04 26.64
C SER A 86 3.00 -22.26 25.71
N TYR A 87 2.46 -23.48 25.62
CA TYR A 87 1.29 -23.77 24.79
C TYR A 87 0.05 -23.03 25.28
N SER A 88 -0.18 -23.03 26.60
CA SER A 88 -1.34 -22.34 27.19
C SER A 88 -1.27 -20.83 26.93
N PHE A 89 -0.08 -20.23 27.04
CA PHE A 89 0.11 -18.81 26.77
C PHE A 89 -0.09 -18.47 25.29
N THR A 90 0.47 -19.26 24.37
CA THR A 90 0.23 -19.05 22.92
C THR A 90 -1.24 -19.20 22.54
N PHE A 91 -1.94 -20.17 23.14
CA PHE A 91 -3.36 -20.39 22.87
C PHE A 91 -4.23 -19.22 23.36
N LEU A 92 -3.95 -18.74 24.58
CA LEU A 92 -4.67 -17.61 25.16
C LEU A 92 -4.41 -16.31 24.39
N PHE A 93 -3.17 -16.10 23.95
CA PHE A 93 -2.79 -14.96 23.11
C PHE A 93 -3.58 -14.93 21.79
N ILE A 94 -3.63 -16.06 21.07
CA ILE A 94 -4.39 -16.18 19.82
C ILE A 94 -5.89 -15.95 20.05
N LEU A 95 -6.46 -16.50 21.13
CA LEU A 95 -7.88 -16.30 21.45
C LEU A 95 -8.22 -14.83 21.66
N ILE A 96 -7.38 -14.08 22.37
CA ILE A 96 -7.63 -12.66 22.66
C ILE A 96 -7.58 -11.82 21.38
N CYS A 97 -6.64 -12.12 20.47
CA CYS A 97 -6.55 -11.44 19.17
C CYS A 97 -7.78 -11.72 18.29
N ASN A 98 -8.24 -12.97 18.24
CA ASN A 98 -9.44 -13.34 17.48
C ASN A 98 -10.71 -12.67 18.01
N ILE A 99 -10.83 -12.51 19.34
CA ILE A 99 -11.94 -11.77 19.96
C ILE A 99 -11.92 -10.29 19.57
N GLY A 100 -10.75 -9.65 19.57
CA GLY A 100 -10.61 -8.26 19.12
C GLY A 100 -11.07 -8.08 17.66
N LEU A 101 -10.66 -9.00 16.79
CA LEU A 101 -11.05 -9.00 15.38
C LEU A 101 -12.56 -9.24 15.21
N TYR A 102 -13.14 -10.15 15.99
CA TYR A 102 -14.58 -10.42 15.97
C TYR A 102 -15.42 -9.20 16.39
N ILE A 103 -14.97 -8.44 17.39
CA ILE A 103 -15.65 -7.20 17.82
C ILE A 103 -15.63 -6.18 16.68
N GLU A 104 -14.47 -5.97 16.04
CA GLU A 104 -14.34 -5.00 14.95
C GLU A 104 -15.11 -5.40 13.68
N TYR A 105 -15.26 -6.70 13.44
CA TYR A 105 -16.13 -7.24 12.40
C TYR A 105 -17.61 -6.94 12.66
N ASN A 106 -18.06 -7.10 13.91
CA ASN A 106 -19.47 -6.90 14.27
C ASN A 106 -19.88 -5.41 14.29
N GLU A 107 -18.94 -4.48 14.42
CA GLU A 107 -19.20 -3.03 14.32
C GLU A 107 -19.43 -2.52 12.88
N TYR A 108 -19.58 -3.40 11.88
CA TYR A 108 -19.79 -3.05 10.46
C TYR A 108 -18.72 -2.11 9.89
N SER A 109 -17.54 -2.06 10.51
CA SER A 109 -16.42 -1.21 10.05
C SER A 109 -15.83 -1.69 8.71
N LEU A 110 -16.09 -2.96 8.36
CA LEU A 110 -15.55 -3.67 7.20
C LEU A 110 -16.51 -3.78 6.00
N ASP A 111 -17.78 -3.37 6.15
CA ASP A 111 -18.77 -3.31 5.06
C ASP A 111 -18.75 -1.97 4.32
#